data_AF-A0A2M7NR17-F1
#
_entry.id   AF-A0A2M7NR17-F1
#
_cell.length_a   1.000
_cell.length_b   1.000
_cell.length_c   1.000
_cell.angle_alpha   90.00
_cell.angle_beta   90.00
_cell.angle_gamma   90.00
#
_symmetry.space_group_name_H-M   'P 1'
#
loop_
_entity.id
_entity.type
_entity.pdbx_description
1 polymer ?
#
loop_
_entity_poly.entity_id
_entity_poly.type
_entity_poly.pdbx_seq_one_letter_code
_entity_poly.pdbx_strand_id
1 'polypeptide(L)' 'MFTKKNILFFIFIFISKINFSQCAMCKAVVENGDSPMAEGVNDGITYLMIFPYLLIGILLYSLYRYKKTLQN' A
#
# COMPACT_ATOMS: atom_id res chain seq x y z
N MET A 1 -22.39 -6.10 -16.19
CA MET A 1 -23.09 -6.76 -15.06
C MET A 1 -22.06 -7.00 -13.96
N PHE A 2 -21.88 -6.06 -13.03
CA PHE A 2 -20.92 -6.20 -11.95
C PHE A 2 -21.40 -7.31 -11.01
N THR A 3 -20.76 -8.48 -11.08
CA THR A 3 -21.05 -9.59 -10.18
C THR A 3 -20.79 -9.15 -8.73
N LYS A 4 -21.60 -9.64 -7.77
CA LYS A 4 -21.50 -9.23 -6.35
C LYS A 4 -20.06 -9.32 -5.79
N LYS A 5 -19.27 -10.27 -6.29
CA LYS A 5 -17.83 -10.44 -5.97
C LYS A 5 -16.95 -9.27 -6.44
N ASN A 6 -17.21 -8.72 -7.63
CA ASN A 6 -16.49 -7.56 -8.14
C ASN A 6 -16.82 -6.31 -7.32
N ILE A 7 -18.08 -6.14 -6.93
CA ILE A 7 -18.51 -5.05 -6.05
C ILE A 7 -17.82 -5.16 -4.68
N LEU A 8 -17.78 -6.38 -4.10
CA LEU A 8 -17.07 -6.64 -2.85
C LEU A 8 -15.57 -6.33 -2.93
N PHE A 9 -14.94 -6.67 -4.06
CA PHE A 9 -13.53 -6.39 -4.32
C PHE A 9 -13.24 -4.88 -4.40
N PHE A 10 -14.09 -4.11 -5.08
CA PHE A 10 -13.96 -2.66 -5.11
C PHE A 10 -14.19 -2.04 -3.73
N ILE A 11 -15.19 -2.48 -2.97
CA ILE A 11 -15.44 -2.02 -1.60
C ILE A 11 -14.24 -2.28 -0.69
N PHE A 12 -13.60 -3.45 -0.80
CA PHE A 12 -12.39 -3.79 -0.05
C PHE A 12 -11.21 -2.86 -0.36
N ILE A 13 -11.03 -2.49 -1.63
CA ILE A 13 -10.00 -1.52 -2.04
C ILE A 13 -10.27 -0.13 -1.46
N PHE A 14 -11.52 0.32 -1.46
CA PHE A 14 -11.88 1.63 -0.91
C PHE A 14 -11.74 1.69 0.62
N ILE A 15 -12.10 0.61 1.34
CA ILE A 15 -11.91 0.51 2.80
C ILE A 15 -10.43 0.50 3.17
N SER A 16 -9.56 -0.09 2.35
CA SER A 16 -8.11 -0.12 2.60
C SER A 16 -7.48 1.28 2.64
N LYS A 17 -8.07 2.27 1.96
CA LYS A 17 -7.60 3.68 1.99
C LYS A 17 -8.01 4.45 3.25
N ILE A 18 -9.00 3.97 3.99
CA ILE A 18 -9.54 4.64 5.19
C ILE A 18 -8.73 4.29 6.45
N ASN A 19 -7.73 3.41 6.32
CA ASN A 19 -6.79 3.14 7.40
C ASN A 19 -5.77 4.28 7.50
N PHE A 20 -6.19 5.40 8.11
CA PHE A 20 -5.28 6.34 8.74
C PHE A 20 -4.48 5.58 9.80
N SER A 21 -3.23 5.23 9.47
CA SER A 21 -2.19 4.76 10.39
C SER A 21 -2.66 3.79 11.48
N GLN A 22 -3.52 2.80 11.13
CA GLN A 22 -3.99 1.87 12.13
C GLN A 22 -2.83 0.96 12.53
N CYS A 23 -2.44 1.11 13.80
CA CYS A 23 -1.39 0.38 14.49
C CYS A 23 0.04 0.82 14.18
N ALA A 24 0.38 2.05 14.56
CA ALA A 24 1.71 2.29 15.09
C ALA A 24 1.67 2.05 16.61
N MET A 25 2.15 0.89 17.06
CA MET A 25 2.81 0.82 18.38
C MET A 25 3.92 1.89 18.51
N CYS A 26 4.31 2.55 17.42
CA CYS A 26 5.20 3.70 17.39
C CYS A 26 4.59 4.98 17.99
N LYS A 27 3.28 5.08 18.26
CA LYS A 27 2.72 6.27 18.96
C LYS A 27 3.37 6.43 20.34
N ALA A 28 3.54 5.32 21.07
CA ALA A 28 4.19 5.35 22.39
C ALA A 28 5.69 5.66 22.32
N VAL A 29 6.37 5.32 21.23
CA VAL A 29 7.81 5.59 21.06
C VAL A 29 8.03 7.03 20.62
N VAL A 30 7.23 7.54 19.68
CA VAL A 30 7.31 8.93 19.19
C VAL A 30 6.86 9.94 20.25
N GLU A 31 5.82 9.65 21.04
CA GLU A 31 5.37 10.56 22.11
C GLU A 31 6.36 10.67 23.28
N ASN A 32 7.25 9.69 23.47
CA ASN A 32 8.24 9.67 24.55
C ASN A 32 9.68 10.00 24.12
N GLY A 33 9.94 10.27 22.84
CA GLY A 33 11.28 10.62 22.39
C GLY A 33 11.37 11.93 21.62
N ASP A 34 12.61 12.33 21.35
CA ASP A 34 12.92 13.67 20.86
C ASP A 34 12.49 13.87 19.40
N SER A 35 12.34 15.13 18.99
CA SER A 35 12.00 15.55 17.62
C SER A 35 12.69 14.76 16.48
N PRO A 36 14.02 14.51 16.50
CA PRO A 36 14.67 13.75 15.43
C PRO A 36 14.20 12.29 15.31
N MET A 37 13.75 11.69 16.42
CA MET A 37 13.22 10.33 16.40
C MET A 37 11.82 10.29 15.79
N ALA A 38 11.00 11.33 16.01
CA ALA A 38 9.69 11.47 15.37
C ALA A 38 9.81 11.63 13.85
N GLU A 39 10.78 12.42 13.38
CA GLU A 39 11.06 12.62 11.95
C GLU A 39 11.50 11.30 11.28
N GLY A 40 12.41 10.55 11.90
CA GLY A 40 12.88 9.27 11.37
C GLY A 40 11.75 8.22 11.22
N VAL A 41 10.76 8.23 12.11
CA VAL A 41 9.58 7.34 11.99
C VAL A 41 8.70 7.75 10.81
N ASN A 42 8.47 9.05 10.61
CA ASN A 42 7.67 9.55 9.48
C ASN A 42 8.31 9.20 8.12
N ASP A 43 9.63 9.33 8.02
CA ASP A 43 10.38 8.93 6.83
C ASP A 43 10.30 7.42 6.60
N GLY A 44 10.38 6.62 7.66
CA GLY A 44 10.22 5.16 7.61
C GLY A 44 8.84 4.73 7.09
N ILE A 45 7.76 5.39 7.53
CA ILE A 45 6.39 5.12 7.04
C ILE A 45 6.30 5.40 5.54
N THR A 46 6.83 6.54 5.09
CA THR A 46 6.82 6.92 3.67
C THR A 46 7.62 5.93 2.83
N TYR A 47 8.79 5.51 3.32
CA TYR A 47 9.64 4.52 2.64
C TYR A 47 8.92 3.18 2.47
N LEU A 48 8.30 2.67 3.54
CA LEU A 48 7.56 1.40 3.50
C LEU A 48 6.30 1.48 2.62
N MET A 49 5.64 2.64 2.57
CA MET A 49 4.45 2.85 1.75
C MET A 49 4.74 2.82 0.24
N ILE A 50 5.93 3.24 -0.20
CA ILE A 50 6.32 3.21 -1.63
C ILE A 50 6.42 1.77 -2.15
N PHE A 51 6.87 0.84 -1.31
CA PHE A 51 7.18 -0.53 -1.73
C PHE A 51 5.98 -1.31 -2.31
N PRO A 52 4.78 -1.32 -1.68
CA PRO A 52 3.58 -1.90 -2.27
C PRO A 52 3.23 -1.38 -3.67
N TYR A 53 3.41 -0.08 -3.93
CA TYR A 53 3.11 0.50 -5.25
C TYR A 53 4.07 0.03 -6.33
N LEU A 54 5.37 -0.07 -6.00
CA LEU A 54 6.38 -0.60 -6.92
C LEU A 54 6.10 -2.07 -7.27
N LEU A 55 5.78 -2.89 -6.28
CA LEU A 55 5.44 -4.30 -6.50
C LEU A 55 4.23 -4.46 -7.42
N ILE A 56 3.17 -3.67 -7.22
CA ILE A 56 1.99 -3.70 -8.09
C ILE A 56 2.35 -3.26 -9.52
N GLY A 57 3.17 -2.21 -9.67
CA GLY A 57 3.62 -1.74 -10.98
C GLY A 57 4.40 -2.82 -11.75
N ILE A 58 5.34 -3.49 -11.08
CA ILE A 58 6.12 -4.60 -11.64
C ILE A 58 5.21 -5.76 -12.05
N LEU A 59 4.28 -6.14 -11.16
CA LEU A 59 3.34 -7.22 -11.42
C LEU A 59 2.49 -6.94 -12.67
N LEU A 60 1.91 -5.74 -12.76
CA LEU A 60 1.08 -5.34 -13.90
C LEU A 60 1.89 -5.28 -15.20
N TYR A 61 3.11 -4.76 -15.16
CA TYR A 61 4.02 -4.75 -16.31
C TYR A 61 4.37 -6.17 -16.79
N SER A 62 4.67 -7.07 -15.85
CA SER A 62 4.97 -8.48 -16.15
C SER A 62 3.77 -9.18 -16.80
N LEU A 63 2.57 -8.99 -16.25
CA LEU A 63 1.33 -9.54 -16.82
C LEU A 63 1.03 -8.98 -18.23
N TYR A 64 1.24 -7.69 -18.44
CA TYR A 64 1.07 -7.08 -19.77
C TYR A 64 2.04 -7.69 -20.79
N ARG A 65 3.33 -7.82 -20.44
CA ARG A 65 4.34 -8.44 -21.31
C ARG A 65 4.02 -9.90 -21.58
N TYR A 66 3.58 -10.65 -20.57
CA TYR A 66 3.18 -12.04 -20.72
C TYR A 66 2.00 -12.19 -21.70
N LYS A 67 0.93 -11.40 -21.53
CA LYS A 67 -0.23 -11.44 -22.45
C LYS A 67 0.15 -11.03 -23.87
N LYS A 68 0.99 -10.00 -24.04
CA LYS A 68 1.48 -9.58 -25.36
C LYS A 68 2.33 -10.67 -26.03
N THR A 69 3.11 -11.42 -25.26
CA THR A 69 3.92 -12.54 -25.78
C THR A 69 3.05 -13.72 -26.19
N LEU A 70 1.99 -14.02 -25.45
CA LEU A 70 1.03 -15.09 -25.81
C LEU A 70 0.16 -14.75 -27.03
N GLN A 71 0.00 -13.47 -27.36
CA GLN A 71 -0.81 -12.99 -28.49
C GLN A 71 0.00 -12.78 -29.77
N ASN A 72 1.32 -12.97 -29.71
CA ASN A 72 2.23 -13.01 -30.86
C ASN A 72 2.56 -14.47 -31.21
#